data_AF-A0A7D5RXW7-F1
#
_entry.id   AF-A0A7D5RXW7-F1
#
_cell.length_a   1.000
_cell.length_b   1.000
_cell.length_c   1.000
_cell.angle_alpha   90.00
_cell.angle_beta   90.00
_cell.angle_gamma   90.00
#
_symmetry.space_group_name_H-M   'P 1'
#
loop_
_entity.id
_entity.type
_entity.pdbx_description
1 polymer ?
#
loop_
_entity_poly.entity_id
_entity_poly.type
_entity_poly.pdbx_seq_one_letter_code
_entity_poly.pdbx_strand_id
1 'polypeptide(L)'
;MILFRVLVLCAVCASMLRPAAALEVAGTVERLQGTATATSSKGLSRPLQAGSSILVGDRLATGSNARLRLRMTDGAVLTLGYGSEATIDAYSPDETAGQAIVNVSEGTFEVTSGVIATLGPGRFLIATPTAILSILGYRGTDVWGQQIGDRLGS
;
A
#
# COMPACT_ATOMS: atom_id res chain seq x y z
N MET A 1 -52.36 -9.55 -18.32
CA MET A 1 -51.16 -9.13 -19.10
C MET A 1 -50.39 -7.91 -18.53
N ILE A 2 -50.93 -7.12 -17.58
CA ILE A 2 -50.21 -5.99 -16.95
C ILE A 2 -49.45 -6.41 -15.68
N LEU A 3 -50.02 -7.33 -14.86
CA LEU A 3 -49.36 -7.82 -13.63
C LEU A 3 -48.05 -8.61 -13.90
N PHE A 4 -47.99 -9.36 -15.01
CA PHE A 4 -46.81 -10.16 -15.37
C PHE A 4 -45.64 -9.27 -15.85
N ARG A 5 -45.93 -8.07 -16.35
CA ARG A 5 -44.90 -7.10 -16.79
C ARG A 5 -44.25 -6.35 -15.63
N VAL A 6 -44.99 -6.13 -14.54
CA VAL A 6 -44.46 -5.46 -13.33
C VAL A 6 -43.55 -6.40 -12.54
N LEU A 7 -43.86 -7.70 -12.51
CA LEU A 7 -43.06 -8.69 -11.79
C LEU A 7 -41.70 -8.97 -12.46
N VAL A 8 -41.65 -8.95 -13.79
CA VAL A 8 -40.41 -9.09 -14.58
C VAL A 8 -39.52 -7.85 -14.46
N LEU A 9 -40.10 -6.65 -14.26
CA LEU A 9 -39.33 -5.42 -14.09
C LEU A 9 -38.60 -5.35 -12.74
N CYS A 10 -39.16 -5.94 -11.68
CA CYS A 10 -38.54 -5.94 -10.35
C CYS A 10 -37.38 -6.95 -10.23
N ALA A 11 -37.46 -8.07 -10.95
CA ALA A 11 -36.42 -9.11 -10.95
C ALA A 11 -35.16 -8.70 -11.76
N VAL A 12 -35.30 -7.80 -12.74
CA VAL A 12 -34.17 -7.28 -13.53
C VAL A 12 -33.39 -6.19 -12.76
N CYS A 13 -34.00 -5.54 -11.77
CA CYS A 13 -33.32 -4.50 -10.97
C CYS A 13 -32.41 -5.09 -9.88
N ALA A 14 -32.62 -6.36 -9.48
CA ALA A 14 -31.86 -7.01 -8.41
C ALA A 14 -30.52 -7.62 -8.86
N SER A 15 -30.31 -7.81 -10.16
CA SER A 15 -29.10 -8.45 -10.71
C SER A 15 -27.94 -7.48 -11.00
N MET A 16 -28.12 -6.18 -10.72
CA MET A 16 -27.07 -5.16 -10.90
C MET A 16 -26.35 -4.78 -9.61
N LEU A 17 -26.63 -5.44 -8.48
CA LEU A 17 -25.90 -5.21 -7.23
C LEU A 17 -24.56 -5.96 -7.26
N ARG A 18 -23.63 -5.45 -8.07
CA ARG A 18 -22.23 -5.89 -8.04
C ARG A 18 -21.68 -5.53 -6.65
N PRO A 19 -21.20 -6.49 -5.85
CA PRO A 19 -20.54 -6.14 -4.59
C PRO A 19 -19.38 -5.21 -4.92
N ALA A 20 -19.40 -4.02 -4.32
CA ALA A 20 -18.26 -3.13 -4.40
C ALA A 20 -17.11 -3.86 -3.69
N ALA A 21 -16.08 -4.26 -4.44
CA ALA A 21 -14.86 -4.79 -3.85
C ALA A 21 -14.36 -3.75 -2.83
N ALA A 22 -14.38 -4.11 -1.55
CA ALA A 22 -13.86 -3.26 -0.50
C ALA A 22 -12.36 -3.08 -0.76
N LEU A 23 -11.90 -1.83 -0.76
CA LEU A 23 -10.48 -1.55 -0.87
C LEU A 23 -9.79 -2.00 0.42
N GLU A 24 -8.85 -2.94 0.30
CA GLU A 24 -8.12 -3.50 1.44
C GLU A 24 -7.17 -2.46 2.02
N VAL A 25 -7.22 -2.29 3.35
CA VAL A 25 -6.35 -1.36 4.07
C VAL A 25 -4.99 -2.03 4.27
N ALA A 26 -3.94 -1.43 3.70
CA ALA A 26 -2.57 -1.88 3.89
C ALA A 26 -1.92 -1.27 5.14
N GLY A 27 -2.36 -0.07 5.54
CA GLY A 27 -1.81 0.61 6.69
C GLY A 27 -2.46 1.95 6.99
N THR A 28 -1.85 2.66 7.94
CA THR A 28 -2.31 3.97 8.41
C THR A 28 -1.13 4.92 8.54
N VAL A 29 -1.36 6.21 8.30
CA VAL A 29 -0.34 7.24 8.54
C VAL A 29 -0.16 7.43 10.03
N GLU A 30 0.98 6.97 10.56
CA GLU A 30 1.37 7.16 11.96
C GLU A 30 1.85 8.59 12.20
N ARG A 31 2.62 9.15 11.27
CA ARG A 31 3.12 10.53 11.32
C ARG A 31 3.39 11.07 9.92
N LEU A 32 3.15 12.36 9.73
CA LEU A 32 3.54 13.09 8.53
C LEU A 32 4.22 14.40 8.90
N GLN A 33 5.42 14.62 8.36
CA GLN A 33 6.05 15.93 8.24
C GLN A 33 6.01 16.36 6.76
N GLY A 34 5.77 17.64 6.49
CA GLY A 34 5.65 18.16 5.13
C GLY A 34 4.32 17.76 4.47
N THR A 35 4.34 17.52 3.16
CA THR A 35 3.16 17.13 2.38
C THR A 35 3.31 15.74 1.80
N ALA A 36 2.21 14.99 1.77
CA ALA A 36 2.13 13.71 1.07
C ALA A 36 0.72 13.52 0.49
N THR A 37 0.63 12.75 -0.59
CA THR A 37 -0.64 12.39 -1.23
C THR A 37 -0.70 10.90 -1.47
N ALA A 38 -1.92 10.37 -1.54
CA ALA A 38 -2.20 9.03 -2.02
C ALA A 38 -3.15 9.12 -3.21
N THR A 39 -2.77 8.51 -4.32
CA THR A 39 -3.58 8.42 -5.53
C THR A 39 -4.03 6.98 -5.69
N SER A 40 -5.34 6.77 -5.62
CA SER A 40 -5.93 5.43 -5.81
C SER A 40 -5.73 4.93 -7.24
N SER A 41 -5.91 3.63 -7.46
CA SER A 41 -5.90 3.00 -8.80
C SER A 41 -6.91 3.61 -9.79
N LYS A 42 -7.92 4.34 -9.30
CA LYS A 42 -8.89 5.08 -10.12
C LYS A 42 -8.45 6.52 -10.46
N GLY A 43 -7.24 6.92 -10.08
CA GLY A 43 -6.69 8.25 -10.30
C GLY A 43 -7.17 9.31 -9.31
N LEU A 44 -8.00 8.96 -8.32
CA LEU A 44 -8.43 9.90 -7.28
C LEU A 44 -7.29 10.14 -6.30
N SER A 45 -6.74 11.36 -6.33
CA SER A 45 -5.70 11.84 -5.43
C SER A 45 -6.31 12.48 -4.18
N ARG A 46 -5.73 12.17 -3.01
CA ARG A 46 -6.12 12.76 -1.72
C ARG A 46 -4.88 13.14 -0.91
N PRO A 47 -4.93 14.27 -0.17
CA PRO A 47 -3.87 14.60 0.77
C PRO A 47 -3.87 13.59 1.93
N LEU A 48 -2.67 13.29 2.43
CA LEU A 48 -2.49 12.46 3.62
C LEU A 48 -2.27 13.34 4.85
N GLN A 49 -2.72 12.83 5.99
CA GLN A 49 -2.47 13.36 7.32
C GLN A 49 -2.40 12.21 8.32
N ALA A 50 -1.99 12.47 9.57
CA ALA A 50 -2.00 11.44 10.61
C ALA A 50 -3.39 10.79 10.72
N GLY A 51 -3.43 9.46 10.79
CA GLY A 51 -4.66 8.67 10.81
C GLY A 51 -5.27 8.36 9.44
N SER A 52 -4.77 8.95 8.34
CA SER A 52 -5.23 8.58 6.99
C SER A 52 -4.96 7.10 6.70
N SER A 53 -5.93 6.40 6.11
CA SER A 53 -5.76 5.03 5.64
C SER A 53 -5.03 4.98 4.30
N ILE A 54 -4.12 4.02 4.20
CA ILE A 54 -3.43 3.63 2.97
C ILE A 54 -4.03 2.31 2.51
N LEU A 55 -4.40 2.26 1.24
CA LEU A 55 -5.10 1.14 0.62
C LEU A 55 -4.16 0.41 -0.33
N VAL A 56 -4.38 -0.88 -0.52
CA VAL A 56 -3.72 -1.63 -1.58
C VAL A 56 -4.07 -0.99 -2.93
N GLY A 57 -3.05 -0.79 -3.76
CA GLY A 57 -3.11 -0.10 -5.04
C GLY A 57 -2.96 1.43 -4.97
N ASP A 58 -2.78 2.02 -3.78
CA ASP A 58 -2.44 3.44 -3.68
C ASP A 58 -1.01 3.72 -4.14
N ARG A 59 -0.85 4.75 -4.96
CA ARG A 59 0.41 5.42 -5.23
C ARG A 59 0.61 6.58 -4.27
N LEU A 60 1.64 6.50 -3.45
CA LEU A 60 2.06 7.49 -2.48
C LEU A 60 3.11 8.41 -3.09
N ALA A 61 3.00 9.71 -2.84
CA ALA A 61 4.00 10.69 -3.22
C ALA A 61 4.26 11.65 -2.05
N THR A 62 5.52 12.04 -1.88
CA THR A 62 5.97 12.90 -0.78
C THR A 62 6.66 14.16 -1.33
N GLY A 63 6.45 15.29 -0.65
CA GLY A 63 7.05 16.57 -1.02
C GLY A 63 8.56 16.67 -0.72
N SER A 64 9.15 17.82 -1.06
CA SER A 64 10.60 18.08 -0.97
C SER A 64 11.19 18.14 0.45
N ASN A 65 10.36 18.29 1.49
CA ASN A 65 10.76 18.29 2.90
C ASN A 65 9.86 17.35 3.72
N ALA A 66 9.39 16.27 3.09
CA ALA A 66 8.42 15.37 3.68
C ALA A 66 9.07 14.16 4.34
N ARG A 67 8.44 13.66 5.39
CA ARG A 67 8.70 12.34 5.97
C ARG A 67 7.36 11.71 6.32
N LEU A 68 6.97 10.68 5.57
CA LEU A 68 5.72 9.96 5.73
C LEU A 68 6.02 8.63 6.44
N ARG A 69 5.55 8.48 7.67
CA ARG A 69 5.69 7.25 8.45
C ARG A 69 4.34 6.54 8.53
N LEU A 70 4.33 5.29 8.08
CA LEU A 70 3.16 4.44 7.99
C LEU A 70 3.30 3.27 8.96
N ARG A 71 2.22 2.96 9.67
CA ARG A 71 2.06 1.69 10.40
C ARG A 71 1.23 0.75 9.55
N MET A 72 1.83 -0.34 9.13
CA MET A 72 1.19 -1.35 8.29
C MET A 72 0.37 -2.32 9.12
N THR A 73 -0.55 -3.04 8.48
CA THR A 73 -1.47 -3.95 9.17
C THR A 73 -0.81 -5.18 9.77
N ASP A 74 0.39 -5.57 9.31
CA ASP A 74 1.18 -6.65 9.90
C ASP A 74 2.09 -6.19 11.06
N GLY A 75 2.00 -4.91 11.44
CA GLY A 75 2.82 -4.26 12.46
C GLY A 75 4.14 -3.67 11.95
N ALA A 76 4.49 -3.85 10.68
CA ALA A 76 5.65 -3.21 10.06
C ALA A 76 5.51 -1.69 10.08
N VAL A 77 6.65 -1.00 10.01
CA VAL A 77 6.69 0.44 9.80
C VAL A 77 7.38 0.71 8.46
N LEU A 78 6.69 1.41 7.57
CA LEU A 78 7.26 1.92 6.32
C LEU A 78 7.40 3.44 6.44
N THR A 79 8.60 3.95 6.20
CA THR A 79 8.87 5.39 6.16
C THR A 79 9.34 5.77 4.76
N LEU A 80 8.70 6.77 4.16
CA LEU A 80 9.12 7.39 2.91
C LEU A 80 9.73 8.76 3.21
N GLY A 81 10.90 9.01 2.63
CA GLY A 81 11.64 10.27 2.73
C GLY A 81 11.06 11.36 1.82
N TYR A 82 11.83 12.41 1.59
CA TYR A 82 11.45 13.49 0.69
C TYR A 82 11.48 13.03 -0.76
N GLY A 83 10.63 13.62 -1.61
CA GLY A 83 10.62 13.36 -3.06
C GLY A 83 10.43 11.89 -3.45
N SER A 84 9.89 11.09 -2.54
CA SER A 84 9.73 9.65 -2.72
C SER A 84 8.38 9.33 -3.35
N GLU A 85 8.39 8.33 -4.22
CA GLU A 85 7.21 7.76 -4.85
C GLU A 85 7.18 6.26 -4.64
N ALA A 86 6.07 5.76 -4.11
CA ALA A 86 5.90 4.34 -3.84
C ALA A 86 4.47 3.87 -4.11
N THR A 87 4.28 2.62 -4.47
CA THR A 87 2.96 1.99 -4.65
C THR A 87 2.85 0.77 -3.75
N ILE A 88 1.70 0.61 -3.09
CA ILE A 88 1.41 -0.59 -2.31
C ILE A 88 0.73 -1.62 -3.22
N ASP A 89 1.52 -2.43 -3.92
CA ASP A 89 0.99 -3.35 -4.95
C ASP A 89 0.18 -4.50 -4.34
N ALA A 90 0.65 -5.04 -3.22
CA ALA A 90 -0.03 -6.09 -2.46
C ALA A 90 0.25 -5.95 -0.98
N TYR A 91 -0.76 -6.17 -0.14
CA TYR A 91 -0.57 -6.21 1.30
C TYR A 91 -1.67 -7.05 1.96
N SER A 92 -1.29 -8.21 2.49
CA SER A 92 -2.17 -9.11 3.23
C SER A 92 -1.47 -9.54 4.52
N PRO A 93 -2.01 -9.17 5.70
CA PRO A 93 -1.37 -9.40 7.00
C PRO A 93 -1.61 -10.80 7.56
N ASP A 94 -2.00 -11.78 6.73
CA ASP A 94 -2.23 -13.16 7.19
C ASP A 94 -0.97 -13.73 7.88
N GLU A 95 -1.14 -14.27 9.10
CA GLU A 95 -0.03 -14.72 9.93
C GLU A 95 0.63 -16.03 9.43
N THR A 96 0.08 -16.67 8.40
CA THR A 96 0.57 -17.95 7.87
C THR A 96 0.96 -17.88 6.39
N ALA A 97 0.25 -17.07 5.61
CA ALA A 97 0.37 -16.97 4.17
C ALA A 97 0.47 -15.52 3.67
N GLY A 98 0.64 -14.56 4.58
CA GLY A 98 0.70 -13.13 4.29
C GLY A 98 1.74 -12.77 3.24
N GLN A 99 1.48 -11.65 2.56
CA GLN A 99 2.33 -11.14 1.49
C GLN A 99 2.29 -9.61 1.49
N ALA A 100 3.47 -9.00 1.28
CA ALA A 100 3.63 -7.58 1.10
C ALA A 100 4.53 -7.31 -0.10
N ILE A 101 4.06 -6.47 -1.03
CA ILE A 101 4.84 -5.97 -2.16
C ILE A 101 4.68 -4.45 -2.15
N VAL A 102 5.78 -3.76 -1.88
CA VAL A 102 5.86 -2.30 -1.98
C VAL A 102 6.82 -1.96 -3.10
N ASN A 103 6.34 -1.23 -4.10
CA ASN A 103 7.16 -0.71 -5.18
C ASN A 103 7.63 0.69 -4.82
N VAL A 104 8.94 0.94 -4.76
CA VAL A 104 9.51 2.27 -4.57
C VAL A 104 10.18 2.68 -5.88
N SER A 105 9.54 3.59 -6.61
CA SER A 105 10.01 4.01 -7.92
C SER A 105 11.11 5.06 -7.84
N GLU A 106 11.10 5.90 -6.79
CA GLU A 106 12.07 6.98 -6.58
C GLU A 106 12.10 7.35 -5.09
N GLY A 107 13.24 7.84 -4.62
CA GLY A 107 13.42 8.42 -3.28
C GLY A 107 13.89 7.43 -2.22
N THR A 108 13.78 7.84 -0.95
CA THR A 108 14.31 7.09 0.19
C THR A 108 13.18 6.33 0.88
N PHE A 109 13.46 5.08 1.23
CA PHE A 109 12.56 4.27 2.05
C PHE A 109 13.32 3.65 3.23
N GLU A 110 12.60 3.41 4.31
CA GLU A 110 13.05 2.70 5.50
C GLU A 110 11.91 1.79 5.95
N VAL A 111 12.21 0.54 6.22
CA VAL A 111 11.26 -0.49 6.63
C VAL A 111 11.76 -1.16 7.90
N THR A 112 10.94 -1.12 8.94
CA THR A 112 11.05 -1.98 10.11
C THR A 112 10.08 -3.14 9.92
N SER A 113 10.58 -4.37 9.86
CA SER A 113 9.78 -5.54 9.51
C SER A 113 8.67 -5.88 10.52
N GLY A 114 7.54 -6.33 10.00
CA GLY A 114 6.39 -6.87 10.75
C GLY A 114 6.33 -8.39 10.68
N VAL A 115 5.13 -8.96 10.85
CA VAL A 115 4.88 -10.41 10.81
C VAL A 115 5.25 -11.04 9.48
N ILE A 116 4.94 -10.38 8.36
CA ILE A 116 5.04 -11.01 7.04
C ILE A 116 6.50 -11.42 6.74
N ALA A 117 7.47 -10.63 7.18
CA ALA A 117 8.90 -10.93 6.99
C ALA A 117 9.38 -12.18 7.76
N THR A 118 8.65 -12.63 8.79
CA THR A 118 8.99 -13.84 9.55
C THR A 118 8.48 -15.11 8.87
N LEU A 119 7.62 -15.00 7.85
CA LEU A 119 7.00 -16.13 7.14
C LEU A 119 7.93 -16.78 6.11
N GLY A 120 9.08 -16.16 5.84
CA GLY A 120 10.10 -16.70 4.94
C GLY A 120 10.42 -15.78 3.76
N PRO A 121 11.36 -16.20 2.90
CA PRO A 121 11.82 -15.41 1.76
C PRO A 121 10.68 -15.17 0.76
N GLY A 122 10.70 -14.01 0.10
CA GLY A 122 9.72 -13.64 -0.92
C GLY A 122 8.35 -13.20 -0.40
N ARG A 123 8.17 -13.13 0.93
CA ARG A 123 6.90 -12.75 1.56
C ARG A 123 6.75 -11.25 1.72
N PHE A 124 7.83 -10.57 2.11
CA PHE A 124 7.90 -9.12 2.17
C PHE A 124 8.92 -8.64 1.14
N LEU A 125 8.44 -7.99 0.08
CA LEU A 125 9.26 -7.48 -1.02
C LEU A 125 9.21 -5.96 -1.09
N ILE A 126 10.40 -5.36 -1.19
CA ILE A 126 10.57 -3.99 -1.72
C ILE A 126 11.09 -4.10 -3.14
N ALA A 127 10.26 -3.76 -4.12
CA ALA A 127 10.66 -3.68 -5.51
C ALA A 127 11.08 -2.25 -5.84
N THR A 128 12.20 -2.08 -6.52
CA THR A 128 12.62 -0.82 -7.13
C THR A 128 12.95 -1.06 -8.61
N PRO A 129 13.11 -0.01 -9.44
CA PRO A 129 13.54 -0.16 -10.82
C PRO A 129 14.84 -0.95 -10.99
N THR A 130 15.73 -0.90 -10.00
CA THR A 130 17.07 -1.51 -10.08
C THR A 130 17.15 -2.87 -9.38
N ALA A 131 16.33 -3.14 -8.37
CA ALA A 131 16.44 -4.37 -7.59
C ALA A 131 15.13 -4.79 -6.92
N ILE A 132 15.06 -6.06 -6.51
CA ILE A 132 14.02 -6.56 -5.61
C ILE A 132 14.69 -7.00 -4.32
N LEU A 133 14.31 -6.40 -3.20
CA LEU A 133 14.79 -6.74 -1.87
C LEU A 133 13.76 -7.62 -1.19
N SER A 134 14.16 -8.84 -0.82
CA SER A 134 13.36 -9.69 0.06
C SER A 134 13.74 -9.41 1.51
N ILE A 135 12.82 -8.86 2.28
CA ILE A 135 13.00 -8.65 3.72
C ILE A 135 12.69 -9.96 4.44
N LEU A 136 13.71 -10.53 5.07
CA LEU A 136 13.64 -11.78 5.83
C LEU A 136 14.29 -11.56 7.20
N GLY A 137 13.61 -11.97 8.26
CA GLY A 137 14.15 -11.88 9.61
C GLY A 137 13.09 -12.00 10.68
N TYR A 138 13.41 -11.53 11.88
CA TYR A 138 12.45 -11.39 12.98
C TYR A 138 11.72 -10.05 12.84
N ARG A 139 10.63 -9.87 13.59
CA ARG A 139 9.98 -8.55 13.72
C ARG A 139 11.00 -7.53 14.23
N GLY A 140 11.00 -6.32 13.65
CA GLY A 140 11.94 -5.26 14.03
C GLY A 140 13.24 -5.25 13.24
N THR A 141 13.35 -6.03 12.15
CA THR A 141 14.50 -5.94 11.24
C THR A 141 14.41 -4.65 10.44
N ASP A 142 15.40 -3.78 10.57
CA ASP A 142 15.45 -2.49 9.88
C ASP A 142 16.25 -2.59 8.58
N VAL A 143 15.65 -2.14 7.48
CA VAL A 143 16.28 -2.04 6.16
C VAL A 143 15.91 -0.70 5.56
N TRP A 144 16.88 -0.01 4.98
CA TRP A 144 16.64 1.25 4.28
C TRP A 144 17.38 1.26 2.94
N GLY A 145 16.93 2.13 2.05
CA GLY A 145 17.54 2.31 0.76
C GLY A 145 17.08 3.59 0.09
N GLN A 146 17.81 4.00 -0.95
CA GLN A 146 17.47 5.16 -1.75
C GLN A 146 17.52 4.82 -3.24
N GLN A 147 16.38 4.93 -3.90
CA GLN A 147 16.28 4.80 -5.35
C GLN A 147 16.46 6.17 -6.00
N ILE A 148 17.42 6.28 -6.92
CA ILE A 148 17.65 7.49 -7.72
C ILE A 148 17.85 7.06 -9.17
N GLY A 149 16.86 7.29 -10.03
CA GLY A 149 16.91 6.88 -11.43
C GLY A 149 17.22 5.38 -11.55
N ASP A 150 18.35 5.03 -12.19
CA ASP A 150 18.74 3.64 -12.43
C ASP A 150 19.58 3.03 -11.30
N ARG A 151 19.73 3.71 -10.16
CA ARG A 151 20.61 3.30 -9.06
C ARG A 151 19.84 3.09 -7.77
N LEU A 152 20.23 2.06 -7.04
CA LEU A 152 19.86 1.84 -5.64
C LEU A 152 21.08 2.09 -4.76
N GLY A 153 20.94 2.99 -3.79
CA GLY A 153 21.92 3.29 -2.75
C GLY A 153 21.48 2.76 -1.37
N SER A 154 22.45 2.62 -0.47
CA SER A 154 22.30 2.21 0.93
C SER A 154 23.34 2.88 1.81
#